data_AF-A0A6P0Z743-F1
#
_entry.id   AF-A0A6P0Z743-F1
#
_cell.length_a   1.000
_cell.length_b   1.000
_cell.length_c   1.000
_cell.angle_alpha   90.00
_cell.angle_beta   90.00
_cell.angle_gamma   90.00
#
_symmetry.space_group_name_H-M   'P 1'
#
loop_
_entity.id
_entity.type
_entity.pdbx_description
1 polymer ?
#
loop_
_entity_poly.entity_id
_entity_poly.type
_entity_poly.pdbx_seq_one_letter_code
_entity_poly.pdbx_strand_id
1 'polypeptide(L)'
;MYVFITDGKLDDLDAVKKYTIQLAKQIADNKRNFVKFVLVGVGSDIDQHQLEELDDFSTGTGIDIWDYKIAQDMKALVEIFAEVVDENQIVAPTGTIYDSAGNRIKQYTDGLPAKVSLSLPASCQWFELEVYGQRIRQTVILPKDNG
;
A
#
# COMPACT_ATOMS: atom_id res chain seq x y z
N MET A 1 -9.41 -3.42 4.14
CA MET A 1 -8.51 -2.39 4.68
C MET A 1 -9.34 -1.27 5.27
N TYR A 2 -8.89 -0.67 6.36
CA TYR A 2 -9.47 0.57 6.89
C TYR A 2 -8.35 1.59 7.09
N VAL A 3 -8.66 2.86 6.84
CA VAL A 3 -7.73 3.98 6.98
C VAL A 3 -8.27 4.92 8.04
N PHE A 4 -7.43 5.30 8.99
CA PHE A 4 -7.75 6.20 10.09
C PHE A 4 -6.88 7.45 9.93
N ILE A 5 -7.50 8.63 9.87
CA ILE A 5 -6.78 9.91 9.79
C ILE A 5 -6.81 10.53 11.18
N THR A 6 -5.64 10.80 11.75
CA THR A 6 -5.50 11.19 13.16
C THR A 6 -4.28 12.08 13.38
N ASP A 7 -4.23 12.81 14.50
CA ASP A 7 -3.00 13.47 14.99
C ASP A 7 -2.13 12.51 15.82
N GLY A 8 -2.45 11.21 15.85
CA GLY A 8 -1.67 10.19 16.54
C GLY A 8 -1.95 10.05 18.03
N LYS A 9 -2.76 10.92 18.62
CA LYS A 9 -3.14 10.80 20.04
C LYS A 9 -4.27 9.80 20.20
N LEU A 10 -3.94 8.61 20.67
CA LEU A 10 -4.90 7.55 20.97
C LEU A 10 -5.12 7.48 22.48
N ASP A 11 -6.15 8.18 22.96
CA ASP A 11 -6.46 8.27 24.40
C ASP A 11 -6.68 6.90 25.07
N ASP A 12 -7.05 5.88 24.29
CA ASP A 12 -7.33 4.52 24.73
C ASP A 12 -6.41 3.47 24.09
N LEU A 13 -5.14 3.84 23.82
CA LEU A 13 -4.14 2.96 23.17
C LEU A 13 -4.09 1.53 23.76
N ASP A 14 -4.14 1.39 25.08
CA ASP A 14 -4.16 0.09 25.75
C ASP A 14 -5.40 -0.76 25.39
N ALA A 15 -6.56 -0.13 25.24
CA ALA A 15 -7.79 -0.79 24.83
C ALA A 15 -7.70 -1.22 23.36
N VAL A 16 -7.15 -0.37 22.49
CA VAL A 16 -6.89 -0.67 21.07
C VAL A 16 -5.96 -1.86 20.94
N LYS A 17 -4.85 -1.92 21.71
CA LYS A 17 -3.93 -3.06 21.73
C LYS A 17 -4.60 -4.36 22.18
N LYS A 18 -5.39 -4.31 23.25
CA LYS A 18 -6.17 -5.48 23.73
C LYS A 18 -7.14 -5.98 22.66
N TYR A 19 -7.84 -5.08 21.99
CA TYR A 19 -8.72 -5.44 20.88
C TYR A 19 -7.95 -6.03 19.70
N THR A 20 -6.80 -5.45 19.36
CA THR A 20 -5.92 -5.93 18.28
C THR A 20 -5.47 -7.37 18.52
N ILE A 21 -5.11 -7.74 19.76
CA ILE A 21 -4.81 -9.14 20.12
C ILE A 21 -6.01 -10.05 19.85
N GLN A 22 -7.23 -9.64 20.24
CA GLN A 22 -8.43 -10.44 20.02
C GLN A 22 -8.71 -10.62 18.53
N LEU A 23 -8.58 -9.55 17.75
CA LEU A 23 -8.76 -9.56 16.31
C LEU A 23 -7.75 -10.49 15.63
N ALA A 24 -6.46 -10.39 15.99
CA ALA A 24 -5.39 -11.22 15.45
C ALA A 24 -5.63 -12.71 15.72
N LYS A 25 -6.12 -13.06 16.92
CA LYS A 25 -6.50 -14.43 17.28
C LYS A 25 -7.68 -14.93 16.44
N GLN A 26 -8.70 -14.10 16.22
CA GLN A 26 -9.84 -14.49 15.38
C GLN A 26 -9.44 -14.74 13.92
N ILE A 27 -8.50 -13.94 13.39
CA ILE A 27 -7.96 -14.13 12.04
C ILE A 27 -7.13 -15.42 11.98
N ALA A 28 -6.22 -15.64 12.93
CA ALA A 28 -5.41 -16.85 12.99
C ALA A 28 -6.26 -18.14 13.12
N ASP A 29 -7.37 -18.07 13.85
CA ASP A 29 -8.33 -19.17 14.01
C ASP A 29 -9.27 -19.36 12.80
N ASN A 30 -9.12 -18.59 11.71
CA ASN A 30 -10.05 -18.54 10.57
C ASN A 30 -11.51 -18.23 10.94
N LYS A 31 -11.74 -17.58 12.08
CA LYS A 31 -13.07 -17.09 12.51
C LYS A 31 -13.42 -15.74 11.87
N ARG A 32 -12.44 -15.10 11.24
CA ARG A 32 -12.58 -13.82 10.55
C ARG A 32 -11.59 -13.73 9.39
N ASN A 33 -11.98 -13.07 8.30
CA ASN A 33 -11.08 -12.71 7.21
C ASN A 33 -10.01 -11.71 7.68
N PHE A 34 -8.85 -11.73 7.01
CA PHE A 34 -7.77 -10.78 7.24
C PHE A 34 -8.24 -9.32 7.05
N VAL A 35 -7.69 -8.44 7.88
CA VAL A 35 -7.88 -6.99 7.77
C VAL A 35 -6.60 -6.29 8.17
N LYS A 36 -6.20 -5.30 7.35
CA LYS A 36 -5.14 -4.35 7.66
C LYS A 36 -5.76 -2.98 7.98
N PHE A 37 -5.21 -2.31 8.97
CA PHE A 37 -5.54 -0.97 9.39
C PHE A 37 -4.33 -0.06 9.16
N VAL A 38 -4.56 1.13 8.60
CA VAL A 38 -3.50 2.11 8.32
C VAL A 38 -3.83 3.40 9.05
N LEU A 39 -2.92 3.86 9.90
CA LEU A 39 -2.99 5.17 10.55
C LEU A 39 -2.28 6.21 9.68
N VAL A 40 -2.96 7.30 9.36
CA VAL A 40 -2.39 8.43 8.62
C VAL A 40 -2.30 9.63 9.56
N GLY A 41 -1.08 9.90 10.02
CA GLY A 41 -0.75 11.05 10.86
C GLY A 41 -0.90 12.36 10.09
N VAL A 42 -1.72 13.28 10.60
CA VAL A 42 -1.94 14.62 10.03
C VAL A 42 -1.81 15.71 11.09
N GLY A 43 -1.32 16.88 10.69
CA GLY A 43 -1.08 18.02 11.57
C GLY A 43 0.41 18.25 11.82
N SER A 44 0.74 19.32 12.56
CA SER A 44 2.12 19.64 12.95
C SER A 44 2.55 18.93 14.24
N ASP A 45 1.59 18.53 15.08
CA ASP A 45 1.82 18.06 16.44
C ASP A 45 1.44 16.58 16.56
N ILE A 46 1.88 15.78 15.58
CA ILE A 46 1.55 14.37 15.51
C ILE A 46 2.26 13.63 16.64
N ASP A 47 1.52 12.84 17.42
CA ASP A 47 2.11 11.89 18.36
C ASP A 47 2.58 10.64 17.61
N GLN A 48 3.72 10.78 16.93
CA GLN A 48 4.29 9.72 16.09
C GLN A 48 4.67 8.49 16.91
N HIS A 49 5.03 8.66 18.19
CA HIS A 49 5.40 7.55 19.06
C HIS A 49 4.24 6.56 19.23
N GLN A 50 3.00 7.05 19.42
CA GLN A 50 1.85 6.17 19.54
C GLN A 50 1.50 5.45 18.22
N LEU A 51 1.74 6.11 17.08
CA LEU A 51 1.56 5.50 15.76
C LEU A 51 2.55 4.34 15.57
N GLU A 52 3.83 4.60 15.82
CA GLU A 52 4.91 3.60 15.77
C GLU A 52 4.66 2.46 16.77
N GLU A 53 4.24 2.79 17.99
CA GLU A 53 3.97 1.82 19.05
C GLU A 53 2.83 0.86 18.69
N LEU A 54 1.85 1.29 17.88
CA LEU A 54 0.77 0.43 17.42
C LEU A 54 1.14 -0.38 16.18
N ASP A 55 1.96 0.19 15.29
CA ASP A 55 2.52 -0.50 14.12
C ASP A 55 3.45 -1.66 14.55
N ASP A 56 4.39 -1.38 15.45
CA ASP A 56 5.33 -2.38 15.99
C ASP A 56 4.66 -3.38 16.98
N PHE A 57 3.36 -3.24 17.24
CA PHE A 57 2.68 -4.01 18.26
C PHE A 57 2.53 -5.49 17.89
N SER A 58 3.31 -6.35 18.55
CA SER A 58 3.20 -7.79 18.38
C SER A 58 1.97 -8.37 19.07
N THR A 59 1.13 -9.07 18.30
CA THR A 59 -0.08 -9.75 18.77
C THR A 59 0.17 -11.19 19.24
N GLY A 60 1.38 -11.71 19.02
CA GLY A 60 1.77 -13.09 19.32
C GLY A 60 1.25 -14.14 18.34
N THR A 61 0.50 -13.76 17.30
CA THR A 61 -0.01 -14.70 16.27
C THR A 61 0.73 -14.63 14.94
N GLY A 62 1.66 -13.68 14.79
CA GLY A 62 2.34 -13.37 13.53
C GLY A 62 1.44 -12.68 12.49
N ILE A 63 0.19 -12.34 12.85
CA ILE A 63 -0.70 -11.55 12.00
C ILE A 63 -0.37 -10.08 12.18
N ASP A 64 0.05 -9.46 11.08
CA ASP A 64 0.35 -8.04 10.97
C ASP A 64 -0.93 -7.25 10.65
N ILE A 65 -1.35 -6.38 11.57
CA ILE A 65 -2.65 -5.67 11.52
C ILE A 65 -2.47 -4.18 11.24
N TRP A 66 -1.47 -3.54 11.82
CA TRP A 66 -1.30 -2.10 11.79
C TRP A 66 -0.17 -1.71 10.86
N ASP A 67 -0.30 -0.52 10.28
CA ASP A 67 0.75 0.24 9.59
C ASP A 67 0.49 1.72 9.89
N TYR A 68 1.51 2.55 9.77
CA TYR A 68 1.33 3.99 9.81
C TYR A 68 2.07 4.72 8.69
N LYS A 69 1.53 5.89 8.33
CA LYS A 69 2.12 6.84 7.39
C LYS A 69 1.93 8.25 7.94
N ILE A 70 2.92 9.13 7.71
CA ILE A 70 2.79 10.56 8.01
C ILE A 70 2.45 11.28 6.71
N ALA A 71 1.32 11.99 6.68
CA ALA A 71 0.80 12.57 5.44
C ALA A 71 1.76 13.59 4.79
N GLN A 72 2.58 14.28 5.59
CA GLN A 72 3.56 15.25 5.09
C GLN A 72 4.76 14.57 4.40
N ASP A 73 5.06 13.32 4.75
CA ASP A 73 6.18 12.58 4.20
C ASP A 73 5.79 11.75 2.96
N MET A 74 4.49 11.54 2.76
CA MET A 74 3.97 10.77 1.64
C MET A 74 4.13 11.52 0.32
N LYS A 75 4.67 10.84 -0.70
CA LYS A 75 4.77 11.44 -2.05
C LYS A 75 3.47 11.27 -2.84
N ALA A 76 2.70 10.22 -2.55
CA ALA A 76 1.43 9.95 -3.21
C ALA A 76 0.50 9.10 -2.33
N LEU A 77 -0.82 9.24 -2.52
CA LEU A 77 -1.84 8.45 -1.82
C LEU A 77 -1.71 6.94 -2.04
N VAL A 78 -1.07 6.51 -3.14
CA VAL A 78 -0.84 5.10 -3.44
C VAL A 78 0.05 4.41 -2.39
N GLU A 79 0.87 5.17 -1.64
CA GLU A 79 1.74 4.63 -0.58
C GLU A 79 0.94 4.02 0.58
N ILE A 80 -0.31 4.45 0.83
CA ILE A 80 -1.22 3.81 1.80
C ILE A 80 -1.61 2.40 1.35
N PHE A 81 -1.80 2.22 0.04
CA PHE A 81 -2.31 0.97 -0.52
C PHE A 81 -1.19 -0.06 -0.75
N ALA A 82 0.08 0.35 -0.74
CA ALA A 82 1.20 -0.54 -0.99
C ALA A 82 1.31 -1.67 0.06
N GLU A 83 0.87 -1.45 1.30
CA GLU A 83 0.99 -2.44 2.39
C GLU A 83 -0.07 -3.55 2.34
N VAL A 84 -1.21 -3.30 1.73
CA VAL A 84 -2.27 -4.31 1.56
C VAL A 84 -2.19 -5.05 0.23
N VAL A 85 -1.26 -4.62 -0.61
CA VAL A 85 -0.95 -5.23 -1.88
C VAL A 85 0.09 -6.31 -1.62
N ASP A 86 -0.35 -7.56 -1.52
CA ASP A 86 0.58 -8.68 -1.72
C ASP A 86 1.10 -8.55 -3.16
N GLU A 87 2.43 -8.53 -3.34
CA GLU A 87 3.04 -8.48 -4.67
C GLU A 87 2.57 -9.65 -5.55
N ASN A 88 2.10 -10.74 -4.93
CA ASN A 88 1.54 -11.92 -5.58
C ASN A 88 0.01 -11.83 -5.76
N GLN A 89 -0.67 -10.80 -5.23
CA GLN A 89 -2.10 -10.64 -5.43
C GLN A 89 -2.38 -10.33 -6.89
N ILE A 90 -3.11 -11.24 -7.54
CA ILE A 90 -3.56 -11.05 -8.92
C ILE A 90 -4.79 -10.13 -8.93
N VAL A 91 -4.67 -8.99 -9.61
CA VAL A 91 -5.73 -7.97 -9.72
C VAL A 91 -6.48 -8.04 -11.05
N ALA A 92 -5.95 -8.74 -12.04
CA ALA A 92 -6.62 -9.02 -13.31
C ALA A 92 -6.10 -10.34 -13.93
N PRO A 93 -6.88 -11.06 -14.75
CA PRO A 93 -6.44 -12.33 -15.35
C PRO A 93 -5.29 -12.15 -16.33
N THR A 94 -5.22 -10.99 -17.00
CA THR A 94 -4.12 -10.63 -17.89
C THR A 94 -3.89 -9.12 -17.84
N GLY A 95 -2.71 -8.69 -18.29
CA GLY A 95 -2.39 -7.27 -18.45
C GLY A 95 -1.21 -7.08 -19.39
N THR A 96 -1.19 -5.98 -20.13
CA THR A 96 -0.08 -5.65 -21.02
C THR A 96 0.36 -4.21 -20.78
N ILE A 97 1.67 -3.98 -20.70
CA ILE A 97 2.24 -2.65 -20.50
C ILE A 97 2.93 -2.21 -21.78
N TYR A 98 2.66 -0.98 -22.19
CA TYR A 98 3.25 -0.33 -23.36
C TYR A 98 4.02 0.93 -22.96
N ASP A 99 5.10 1.25 -23.67
CA ASP A 99 5.80 2.52 -23.54
C ASP A 99 5.12 3.66 -24.33
N SER A 100 5.68 4.86 -24.24
CA SER A 100 5.16 6.04 -24.93
C SER A 100 5.26 5.99 -26.46
N ALA A 101 6.02 5.04 -27.02
CA ALA A 101 6.09 4.79 -28.46
C ALA A 101 5.13 3.68 -28.91
N GLY A 102 4.38 3.08 -27.98
CA GLY A 102 3.47 1.97 -28.24
C GLY A 102 4.16 0.60 -28.28
N ASN A 103 5.44 0.49 -27.93
CA ASN A 103 6.10 -0.80 -27.84
C ASN A 103 5.63 -1.53 -26.59
N ARG A 104 5.43 -2.85 -26.70
CA ARG A 104 5.08 -3.69 -25.56
C ARG A 104 6.30 -3.92 -24.68
N ILE A 105 6.23 -3.40 -23.45
CA ILE A 105 7.29 -3.52 -22.43
C ILE A 105 7.16 -4.83 -21.66
N LYS A 106 5.94 -5.21 -21.28
CA LYS A 106 5.70 -6.42 -20.49
C LYS A 106 4.32 -6.96 -20.72
N GLN A 107 4.16 -8.28 -20.69
CA GLN A 107 2.87 -8.95 -20.79
C GLN A 107 2.73 -9.96 -19.65
N TYR A 108 1.57 -9.90 -19.00
CA TYR A 108 1.15 -10.79 -17.94
C TYR A 108 0.04 -11.67 -18.49
N THR A 109 0.35 -12.94 -18.75
CA THR A 109 -0.60 -13.91 -19.33
C THR A 109 -1.30 -14.77 -18.29
N ASP A 110 -0.77 -14.81 -17.06
CA ASP A 110 -1.23 -15.69 -15.98
C ASP A 110 -1.51 -14.89 -14.70
N GLY A 111 -2.17 -13.75 -14.87
CA GLY A 111 -2.45 -12.80 -13.80
C GLY A 111 -1.54 -11.58 -13.82
N LEU A 112 -2.16 -10.39 -13.76
CA LEU A 112 -1.49 -9.12 -13.49
C LEU A 112 -1.36 -8.96 -11.97
N PRO A 113 -0.13 -8.88 -11.41
CA PRO A 113 0.06 -8.63 -9.99
C PRO A 113 -0.29 -7.18 -9.64
N ALA A 114 -0.67 -6.97 -8.38
CA ALA A 114 -1.01 -5.67 -7.82
C ALA A 114 0.18 -4.70 -7.78
N LYS A 115 1.42 -5.22 -7.73
CA LYS A 115 2.66 -4.43 -7.87
C LYS A 115 3.46 -4.91 -9.09
N VAL A 116 3.94 -3.95 -9.89
CA VAL A 116 4.74 -4.24 -11.09
C VAL A 116 6.03 -3.42 -11.11
N SER A 117 7.15 -4.09 -11.41
CA SER A 117 8.43 -3.44 -11.72
C SER A 117 8.65 -3.42 -13.23
N LEU A 118 9.04 -2.26 -13.76
CA LEU A 118 9.16 -1.98 -15.19
C LEU A 118 10.53 -1.35 -15.50
N SER A 119 11.10 -1.73 -16.64
CA SER A 119 12.25 -1.04 -17.23
C SER A 119 11.77 -0.30 -18.47
N LEU A 120 11.88 1.03 -18.46
CA LEU A 120 11.44 1.91 -19.55
C LEU A 120 12.64 2.64 -20.16
N PRO A 121 12.59 3.03 -21.44
CA PRO A 121 13.56 3.95 -22.02
C PRO A 121 13.64 5.26 -21.21
N ALA A 122 14.82 5.85 -21.07
CA ALA A 122 14.99 7.11 -20.33
C ALA A 122 14.20 8.28 -20.94
N SER A 123 13.90 8.21 -22.24
CA SER A 123 13.06 9.18 -22.96
C SER A 123 11.56 8.92 -22.83
N CYS A 124 11.15 7.85 -22.13
CA CYS A 124 9.76 7.46 -22.00
C CYS A 124 9.01 8.46 -21.11
N GLN A 125 8.04 9.17 -21.69
CA GLN A 125 7.29 10.21 -20.98
C GLN A 125 6.11 9.64 -20.19
N TRP A 126 5.59 8.49 -20.61
CA TRP A 126 4.44 7.82 -20.02
C TRP A 126 4.44 6.35 -20.40
N PHE A 127 3.73 5.53 -19.63
CA PHE A 127 3.43 4.15 -19.99
C PHE A 127 1.91 3.91 -19.89
N GLU A 128 1.43 2.89 -20.60
CA GLU A 128 0.02 2.48 -20.56
C GLU A 128 -0.08 1.05 -20.04
N LEU A 129 -0.97 0.83 -19.07
CA LEU A 129 -1.46 -0.51 -18.71
C LEU A 129 -2.75 -0.76 -19.48
N GLU A 130 -2.74 -1.78 -20.33
CA GLU A 130 -3.94 -2.35 -20.95
C GLU A 130 -4.44 -3.53 -20.11
N VAL A 131 -5.66 -3.41 -19.59
CA VAL A 131 -6.30 -4.39 -18.72
C VAL A 131 -7.82 -4.30 -18.90
N TYR A 132 -8.51 -5.44 -18.98
CA TYR A 132 -9.96 -5.50 -19.24
C TYR A 132 -10.42 -4.68 -20.46
N GLY A 133 -9.59 -4.59 -21.51
CA GLY A 133 -9.87 -3.80 -22.71
C GLY A 133 -9.82 -2.28 -22.50
N GLN A 134 -9.39 -1.81 -21.31
CA GLN A 134 -9.16 -0.40 -21.00
C GLN A 134 -7.66 -0.11 -21.02
N ARG A 135 -7.29 1.12 -21.40
CA ARG A 135 -5.92 1.62 -21.31
C ARG A 135 -5.81 2.71 -20.26
N ILE A 136 -5.00 2.47 -19.25
CA ILE A 136 -4.73 3.40 -18.15
C ILE A 136 -3.33 3.98 -18.38
N ARG A 137 -3.23 5.27 -18.62
CA ARG A 137 -1.95 5.97 -18.82
C ARG A 137 -1.40 6.52 -17.52
N GLN A 138 -0.11 6.34 -17.29
CA GLN A 138 0.63 6.90 -16.16
C GLN A 138 1.84 7.68 -16.68
N THR A 139 1.99 8.92 -16.22
CA THR A 139 3.14 9.76 -16.56
C THR A 139 4.37 9.31 -15.79
N VAL A 140 5.51 9.21 -16.46
CA VAL A 140 6.79 8.93 -15.82
C VAL A 140 7.37 10.24 -15.32
N ILE A 141 7.61 10.34 -14.02
CA ILE A 141 8.30 11.48 -13.41
C ILE A 141 9.66 10.98 -12.96
N LEU A 142 10.72 11.40 -13.66
CA LEU A 142 12.08 11.15 -13.23
C LEU A 142 12.37 12.02 -11.99
N PRO A 143 13.01 11.48 -10.94
CA PRO A 143 13.53 12.30 -9.86
C PRO A 143 14.41 13.41 -10.43
N LYS A 144 14.25 14.65 -9.96
CA LYS A 144 15.19 15.71 -10.31
C LYS A 144 16.56 15.31 -9.75
N ASP A 145 17.59 15.32 -10.60
CA ASP A 145 18.97 15.29 -10.13
C ASP A 145 19.18 16.49 -9.21
N ASN A 146 19.29 16.24 -7.91
CA ASN A 146 19.79 17.22 -6.97
C ASN A 146 21.31 17.26 -7.17
N GLY A 147 21.75 18.11 -8.12
CA GLY A 147 23.16 18.34 -8.40
C GLY A 147 23.95 18.87 -7.22
#